data_AF-A0A3M1L0T6-F1
#
_entry.id   AF-A0A3M1L0T6-F1
#
_cell.length_a   1.000
_cell.length_b   1.000
_cell.length_c   1.000
_cell.angle_alpha   90.00
_cell.angle_beta   90.00
_cell.angle_gamma   90.00
#
_symmetry.space_group_name_H-M   'P 1'
#
loop_
_entity.id
_entity.type
_entity.pdbx_description
1 polymer ?
#
loop_
_entity_poly.entity_id
_entity_poly.type
_entity_poly.pdbx_seq_one_letter_code
_entity_poly.pdbx_strand_id
1 'polypeptide(L)'
;MEPQEVREMRKWLRSPMHNRREDVRRLFDYLVGVGGGTEPRKLAKERVFRQVFPGEPFDDARLRQTMHFLLRALENYLTWKELTDDPRSAKIALARTFRKRRLDKSCRKALQEAGALLEGESFRDERHLHHCFLYEEERYNYLSGFKRTELNLQEVSQALDTFFIAAKLRQACFMLAHQAVVKRTYDPGLLPAVLQYVENHHLLDIPPIAIYYFGYKALTEKESEEHFFQLKNQIARHGRQLPEEELRIVYLLAINYCISRMNAGQQRFLRETFEMLRQGLETKILIENNTLSRWTFLNAVVNGTLLKEFSWVENFIHDYQSYLEEKYRANTVHYCRAKLFFEKGDYARAQPLLVQHDFDDIVLNLNAKTMLLKIFYEENELDALDSLIASMRTYLQRKKVMGYHRENFLNFLTLTRKLAHLNPYDQPKRQALRREIEAVHPMIVTDRQWLLKMVG
;
A
#
# COMPACT_ATOMS: atom_id res chain seq x y z
N MET A 1 19.93 -3.16 13.75
CA MET A 1 20.81 -3.64 12.66
C MET A 1 20.93 -5.14 12.80
N GLU A 2 20.77 -5.87 11.71
CA GLU A 2 20.95 -7.32 11.70
C GLU A 2 22.40 -7.67 12.08
N PRO A 3 22.64 -8.74 12.87
CA PRO A 3 23.99 -9.13 13.29
C PRO A 3 24.95 -9.37 12.12
N GLN A 4 24.43 -9.81 10.97
CA GLN A 4 25.22 -9.98 9.76
C GLN A 4 25.72 -8.65 9.19
N GLU A 5 24.85 -7.66 9.08
CA GLU A 5 25.20 -6.34 8.55
C GLU A 5 26.27 -5.64 9.41
N VAL A 6 26.17 -5.77 10.73
CA VAL A 6 27.20 -5.27 11.66
C VAL A 6 28.56 -5.93 11.40
N ARG A 7 28.58 -7.24 11.12
CA ARG A 7 29.83 -7.96 10.80
C ARG A 7 30.43 -7.49 9.48
N GLU A 8 29.61 -7.23 8.47
CA GLU A 8 30.05 -6.74 7.16
C GLU A 8 30.57 -5.30 7.23
N MET A 9 29.85 -4.40 7.91
CA MET A 9 30.30 -3.03 8.19
C MET A 9 31.63 -3.02 8.95
N ARG A 10 31.82 -3.93 9.91
CA ARG A 10 33.10 -4.08 10.63
C ARG A 10 34.23 -4.49 9.68
N LYS A 11 33.99 -5.43 8.75
CA LYS A 11 34.99 -5.81 7.73
C LYS A 11 35.32 -4.63 6.82
N TRP A 12 34.31 -3.88 6.37
CA TRP A 12 34.46 -2.68 5.55
C TRP A 12 35.34 -1.62 6.23
N LEU A 13 35.04 -1.27 7.48
CA LEU A 13 35.79 -0.28 8.27
C LEU A 13 37.23 -0.72 8.61
N ARG A 14 37.50 -2.03 8.63
CA ARG A 14 38.85 -2.59 8.80
C ARG A 14 39.64 -2.65 7.50
N SER A 15 38.99 -2.58 6.35
CA SER A 15 39.67 -2.57 5.05
C SER A 15 40.45 -1.27 4.86
N PRO A 16 41.77 -1.32 4.62
CA PRO A 16 42.59 -0.12 4.37
C PRO A 16 42.23 0.59 3.06
N MET A 17 41.48 -0.08 2.18
CA MET A 17 40.94 0.50 0.95
C MET A 17 39.81 1.49 1.23
N HIS A 18 39.04 1.30 2.31
CA HIS A 18 37.85 2.10 2.62
C HIS A 18 38.03 2.99 3.86
N ASN A 19 38.86 2.57 4.81
CA ASN A 19 39.14 3.34 6.02
C ASN A 19 40.55 3.09 6.57
N ARG A 20 41.28 4.19 6.78
CA ARG A 20 42.62 4.20 7.42
C ARG A 20 42.59 4.79 8.85
N ARG A 21 41.44 5.29 9.30
CA ARG A 21 41.26 5.96 10.58
C ARG A 21 40.90 4.94 11.66
N GLU A 22 41.80 4.75 12.63
CA GLU A 22 41.61 3.82 13.74
C GLU A 22 40.54 4.33 14.72
N ASP A 23 40.44 5.64 14.92
CA ASP A 23 39.42 6.28 15.75
C ASP A 23 37.99 6.01 15.24
N VAL A 24 37.80 5.99 13.92
CA VAL A 24 36.51 5.62 13.30
C VAL A 24 36.12 4.17 13.63
N ARG A 25 37.09 3.25 13.63
CA ARG A 25 36.84 1.84 13.98
C ARG A 25 36.46 1.69 15.44
N ARG A 26 37.21 2.35 16.34
CA ARG A 26 36.94 2.35 17.78
C ARG A 26 35.57 2.93 18.08
N LEU A 27 35.19 4.02 17.41
CA LEU A 27 33.86 4.62 17.57
C LEU A 27 32.75 3.64 17.15
N PHE A 28 32.90 2.99 16.00
CA PHE A 28 31.93 1.98 15.56
C PHE A 28 31.80 0.81 16.54
N ASP A 29 32.93 0.21 16.95
CA ASP A 29 32.91 -0.92 17.87
C ASP A 29 32.33 -0.55 19.24
N TYR A 30 32.58 0.67 19.73
CA TYR A 30 31.94 1.19 20.94
C TYR A 30 30.42 1.31 20.78
N LEU A 31 29.93 1.93 19.70
CA LEU A 31 28.50 2.13 19.46
C LEU A 31 27.75 0.79 19.30
N VAL A 32 28.37 -0.19 18.63
CA VAL A 32 27.83 -1.55 18.51
C VAL A 32 27.80 -2.25 19.87
N GLY A 33 28.88 -2.14 20.66
CA GLY A 33 28.97 -2.76 21.99
C GLY A 33 27.97 -2.19 23.01
N VAL A 34 27.56 -0.94 22.86
CA VAL A 34 26.54 -0.28 23.70
C VAL A 34 25.10 -0.66 23.28
N GLY A 35 24.91 -1.37 22.17
CA GLY A 35 23.62 -1.96 21.83
C GLY A 35 22.58 -0.97 21.29
N GLY A 36 22.99 0.08 20.57
CA GLY A 36 22.04 0.90 19.82
C GLY A 36 21.09 1.78 20.65
N GLY A 37 21.50 2.24 21.84
CA GLY A 37 20.91 3.45 22.45
C GLY A 37 19.93 3.27 23.61
N THR A 38 19.95 2.17 24.34
CA THR A 38 19.05 2.00 25.50
C THR A 38 19.52 2.68 26.79
N GLU A 39 20.75 3.19 26.86
CA GLU A 39 21.26 3.94 28.02
C GLU A 39 21.92 5.28 27.62
N PRO A 40 21.22 6.42 27.80
CA PRO A 40 21.73 7.75 27.46
C PRO A 40 23.10 8.08 28.10
N ARG A 41 23.34 7.55 29.31
CA ARG A 41 24.62 7.72 30.03
C ARG A 41 25.81 7.05 29.33
N LYS A 42 25.59 5.99 28.55
CA LYS A 42 26.65 5.32 27.78
C LYS A 42 26.98 6.07 26.49
N LEU A 43 26.09 6.94 26.01
CA LEU A 43 26.29 7.76 24.80
C LEU A 43 26.73 9.21 25.09
N ALA A 44 26.98 9.55 26.36
CA ALA A 44 27.55 10.85 26.74
C ALA A 44 28.87 11.08 25.99
N LYS A 45 29.03 12.26 25.37
CA LYS A 45 30.15 12.58 24.47
C LYS A 45 31.51 12.39 25.13
N GLU A 46 31.64 12.78 26.39
CA GLU A 46 32.86 12.66 27.19
C GLU A 46 33.25 11.19 27.39
N ARG A 47 32.26 10.32 27.57
CA ARG A 47 32.47 8.88 27.73
C ARG A 47 32.84 8.23 26.40
N VAL A 48 32.15 8.59 25.32
CA VAL A 48 32.48 8.13 23.96
C VAL A 48 33.91 8.56 23.61
N PHE A 49 34.25 9.82 23.86
CA PHE A 49 35.58 10.36 23.57
C PHE A 49 36.67 9.60 24.31
N ARG A 50 36.52 9.34 25.61
CA ARG A 50 37.49 8.58 26.40
C ARG A 50 37.75 7.17 25.86
N GLN A 51 36.74 6.55 25.26
CA GLN A 51 36.85 5.21 24.67
C GLN A 51 37.51 5.23 23.29
N VAL A 52 37.22 6.26 22.49
CA VAL A 52 37.81 6.43 21.15
C VAL A 52 39.27 6.91 21.24
N PHE A 53 39.54 7.85 22.15
CA PHE A 53 40.82 8.53 22.37
C PHE A 53 41.30 8.34 23.83
N PRO A 54 41.80 7.14 24.19
CA PRO A 54 42.24 6.86 25.55
C PRO A 54 43.45 7.74 25.92
N GLY A 55 43.37 8.39 27.08
CA GLY A 55 44.44 9.24 27.62
C GLY A 55 44.42 10.70 27.15
N GLU A 56 43.48 11.08 26.28
CA GLU A 56 43.38 12.46 25.76
C GLU A 56 42.31 13.28 26.49
N PRO A 57 42.49 14.61 26.67
CA PRO A 57 41.47 15.49 27.20
C PRO A 57 40.29 15.61 26.22
N PHE A 58 39.08 15.78 26.74
CA PHE A 58 37.88 15.84 25.92
C PHE A 58 37.93 16.96 24.87
N ASP A 59 37.76 16.60 23.61
CA ASP A 59 37.67 17.51 22.46
C ASP A 59 36.43 17.18 21.61
N ASP A 60 35.41 18.04 21.70
CA ASP A 60 34.17 17.89 20.94
C ASP A 60 34.37 18.05 19.43
N ALA A 61 35.30 18.89 18.99
CA ALA A 61 35.55 19.10 17.56
C ALA A 61 36.13 17.83 16.94
N ARG A 62 37.10 17.21 17.61
CA ARG A 62 37.69 15.95 17.17
C ARG A 62 36.68 14.79 17.20
N LEU A 63 35.85 14.71 18.23
CA LEU A 63 34.78 13.70 18.29
C LEU A 63 33.80 13.84 17.12
N ARG A 64 33.32 15.07 16.85
CA ARG A 64 32.42 15.35 15.73
C ARG A 64 33.06 15.00 14.39
N GLN A 65 34.36 15.26 14.24
CA GLN A 65 35.08 14.86 13.05
C GLN A 65 35.07 13.33 12.89
N THR A 66 35.38 12.57 13.93
CA THR A 66 35.33 11.10 13.89
C THR A 66 33.92 10.59 13.57
N MET A 67 32.87 11.19 14.15
CA MET A 67 31.48 10.87 13.82
C MET A 67 31.16 11.11 12.34
N HIS A 68 31.59 12.24 11.79
CA HIS A 68 31.42 12.55 10.36
C HIS A 68 32.09 11.49 9.47
N PHE A 69 33.35 11.12 9.77
CA PHE A 69 34.04 10.09 8.99
C PHE A 69 33.42 8.70 9.16
N LEU A 70 32.90 8.38 10.35
CA LEU A 70 32.15 7.14 10.55
C LEU A 70 30.88 7.12 9.70
N LEU A 71 30.06 8.17 9.77
CA LEU A 71 28.84 8.27 8.96
C LEU A 71 29.16 8.10 7.47
N ARG A 72 30.12 8.84 6.94
CA ARG A 72 30.55 8.73 5.55
C ARG A 72 31.00 7.32 5.19
N ALA A 73 31.73 6.64 6.08
CA ALA A 73 32.19 5.27 5.83
C ALA A 73 31.03 4.26 5.80
N LEU A 74 30.01 4.46 6.65
CA LEU A 74 28.79 3.64 6.67
C LEU A 74 27.91 3.92 5.43
N GLU A 75 27.73 5.18 5.04
CA GLU A 75 27.03 5.55 3.80
C GLU A 75 27.68 4.92 2.56
N ASN A 76 29.02 4.93 2.51
CA ASN A 76 29.77 4.29 1.42
C ASN A 76 29.58 2.77 1.41
N TYR A 77 29.53 2.12 2.59
CA TYR A 77 29.24 0.69 2.67
C TYR A 77 27.83 0.39 2.20
N LEU A 78 26.82 1.15 2.66
CA LEU A 78 25.43 0.96 2.25
C LEU A 78 25.27 1.17 0.74
N THR A 79 25.90 2.19 0.18
CA THR A 79 25.93 2.43 -1.27
C THR A 79 26.60 1.27 -2.01
N TRP A 80 27.76 0.81 -1.53
CA TRP A 80 28.44 -0.33 -2.14
C TRP A 80 27.60 -1.60 -2.09
N LYS A 81 26.96 -1.88 -0.95
CA LYS A 81 26.08 -3.02 -0.77
C LYS A 81 24.92 -2.96 -1.75
N GLU A 82 24.20 -1.84 -1.81
CA GLU A 82 23.08 -1.63 -2.76
C GLU A 82 23.52 -1.83 -4.22
N LEU A 83 24.66 -1.24 -4.62
CA LEU A 83 25.17 -1.34 -5.98
C LEU A 83 25.70 -2.75 -6.35
N THR A 84 26.02 -3.58 -5.37
CA THR A 84 26.55 -4.94 -5.58
C THR A 84 25.55 -6.04 -5.28
N ASP A 85 24.40 -5.70 -4.72
CA ASP A 85 23.32 -6.63 -4.39
C ASP A 85 22.69 -7.25 -5.65
N ASP A 86 22.80 -6.55 -6.79
CA ASP A 86 22.26 -6.99 -8.08
C ASP A 86 23.31 -7.69 -8.96
N PRO A 87 23.27 -9.04 -9.10
CA PRO A 87 24.25 -9.77 -9.90
C PRO A 87 24.16 -9.46 -11.39
N ARG A 88 22.97 -9.07 -11.91
CA ARG A 88 22.75 -8.78 -13.33
C ARG A 88 23.43 -7.48 -13.69
N SER A 89 23.14 -6.42 -12.94
CA SER A 89 23.79 -5.12 -13.08
C SER A 89 25.31 -5.23 -12.92
N ALA A 90 25.78 -6.02 -11.95
CA ALA A 90 27.20 -6.28 -11.77
C ALA A 90 27.85 -6.95 -12.99
N LYS A 91 27.21 -7.96 -13.59
CA LYS A 91 27.72 -8.65 -14.78
C LYS A 91 27.71 -7.78 -16.04
N ILE A 92 26.66 -6.98 -16.25
CA ILE A 92 26.61 -5.99 -17.34
C ILE A 92 27.74 -4.96 -17.18
N ALA A 93 27.93 -4.43 -15.96
CA ALA A 93 29.01 -3.49 -15.67
C ALA A 93 30.41 -4.12 -15.83
N LEU A 94 30.56 -5.40 -15.52
CA LEU A 94 31.80 -6.14 -15.73
C LEU A 94 32.10 -6.33 -17.23
N ALA A 95 31.10 -6.70 -18.03
CA ALA A 95 31.21 -6.77 -19.48
C ALA A 95 31.67 -5.42 -20.06
N ARG A 96 31.04 -4.33 -19.65
CA ARG A 96 31.44 -2.96 -20.00
C ARG A 96 32.88 -2.66 -19.65
N THR A 97 33.33 -3.08 -18.46
CA THR A 97 34.71 -2.89 -18.01
C THR A 97 35.69 -3.67 -18.87
N PHE A 98 35.38 -4.93 -19.20
CA PHE A 98 36.21 -5.74 -20.09
C PHE A 98 36.26 -5.17 -21.51
N ARG A 99 35.15 -4.71 -22.05
CA ARG A 99 35.11 -4.02 -23.36
C ARG A 99 36.00 -2.79 -23.38
N LYS A 100 35.87 -1.89 -22.39
CA LYS A 100 36.70 -0.68 -22.28
C LYS A 100 38.20 -0.98 -22.21
N ARG A 101 38.55 -2.15 -21.66
CA ARG A 101 39.93 -2.65 -21.56
C ARG A 101 40.36 -3.54 -22.74
N ARG A 102 39.51 -3.73 -23.75
CA ARG A 102 39.75 -4.58 -24.92
C ARG A 102 40.05 -6.05 -24.56
N LEU A 103 39.32 -6.58 -23.57
CA LEU A 103 39.44 -7.96 -23.08
C LEU A 103 38.32 -8.84 -23.63
N ASP A 104 38.41 -9.20 -24.91
CA ASP A 104 37.28 -9.67 -25.71
C ASP A 104 36.67 -10.99 -25.25
N LYS A 105 37.52 -11.98 -24.94
CA LYS A 105 37.09 -13.30 -24.45
C LYS A 105 36.33 -13.15 -23.12
N SER A 106 36.86 -12.32 -22.23
CA SER A 106 36.26 -12.05 -20.92
C SER A 106 34.96 -11.26 -21.06
N CYS A 107 34.91 -10.28 -21.97
CA CYS A 107 33.71 -9.51 -22.27
C CYS A 107 32.58 -10.40 -22.77
N ARG A 108 32.86 -11.27 -23.76
CA ARG A 108 31.87 -12.20 -24.31
C ARG A 108 31.32 -13.15 -23.24
N LYS A 109 32.20 -13.71 -22.40
CA LYS A 109 31.80 -14.57 -21.29
C LYS A 109 30.91 -13.82 -20.30
N ALA A 110 31.27 -12.60 -19.91
CA ALA A 110 30.47 -11.78 -19.00
C ALA A 110 29.10 -11.43 -19.58
N LEU A 111 29.00 -11.14 -20.89
CA LEU A 111 27.72 -10.93 -21.58
C LEU A 111 26.85 -12.19 -21.56
N GLN A 112 27.43 -13.36 -21.87
CA GLN A 112 26.70 -14.63 -21.84
C GLN A 112 26.16 -14.94 -20.43
N GLU A 113 26.98 -14.73 -19.39
CA GLU A 113 26.56 -14.88 -18.00
C GLU A 113 25.46 -13.87 -17.62
N ALA A 114 25.55 -12.62 -18.07
CA ALA A 114 24.50 -11.62 -17.85
C ALA A 114 23.17 -12.02 -18.50
N GLY A 115 23.19 -12.50 -19.75
CA GLY A 115 22.01 -12.99 -20.44
C GLY A 115 21.36 -14.17 -19.72
N ALA A 116 22.15 -15.16 -19.29
CA ALA A 116 21.65 -16.31 -18.53
C ALA A 116 21.01 -15.90 -17.19
N LEU A 117 21.57 -14.88 -16.51
CA LEU A 117 20.97 -14.35 -15.28
C LEU A 117 19.62 -13.66 -15.53
N LEU A 118 19.47 -12.94 -16.65
CA LEU A 118 18.21 -12.31 -17.03
C LEU A 118 17.15 -13.33 -17.44
N GLU A 119 17.52 -14.35 -18.21
CA GLU A 119 16.61 -15.41 -18.61
C GLU A 119 16.11 -16.22 -17.41
N GLY A 120 17.01 -16.52 -16.45
CA GLY A 120 16.69 -17.25 -15.23
C GLY A 120 15.95 -16.45 -14.16
N GLU A 121 15.73 -15.15 -14.35
CA GLU A 121 15.06 -14.30 -13.37
C GLU A 121 13.58 -14.66 -13.24
N SER A 122 13.13 -14.88 -12.00
CA SER A 122 11.72 -15.15 -11.70
C SER A 122 10.86 -13.90 -11.83
N PHE A 123 11.41 -12.75 -11.47
CA PHE A 123 10.72 -11.47 -11.58
C PHE A 123 10.78 -10.93 -13.01
N ARG A 124 9.64 -10.45 -13.50
CA ARG A 124 9.43 -9.89 -14.84
C ARG A 124 8.84 -8.49 -14.74
N ASP A 125 9.31 -7.72 -13.76
CA ASP A 125 8.88 -6.36 -13.48
C ASP A 125 9.58 -5.33 -14.38
N GLU A 126 9.31 -4.04 -14.12
CA GLU A 126 9.97 -2.95 -14.84
C GLU A 126 11.49 -2.99 -14.70
N ARG A 127 12.02 -3.33 -13.51
CA ARG A 127 13.46 -3.43 -13.28
C ARG A 127 14.10 -4.52 -14.14
N HIS A 128 13.45 -5.68 -14.27
CA HIS A 128 13.87 -6.73 -15.19
C HIS A 128 13.95 -6.21 -16.63
N LEU A 129 12.90 -5.54 -17.12
CA LEU A 129 12.86 -4.98 -18.47
C LEU A 129 13.95 -3.93 -18.70
N HIS A 130 14.23 -3.08 -17.70
CA HIS A 130 15.32 -2.12 -17.75
C HIS A 130 16.69 -2.82 -17.87
N HIS A 131 16.92 -3.90 -17.12
CA HIS A 131 18.16 -4.68 -17.27
C HIS A 131 18.28 -5.33 -18.64
N CYS A 132 17.19 -5.83 -19.23
CA CYS A 132 17.19 -6.35 -20.60
C CYS A 132 17.62 -5.27 -21.60
N PHE A 133 17.11 -4.04 -21.46
CA PHE A 133 17.56 -2.91 -22.27
C PHE A 133 19.06 -2.62 -22.09
N LEU A 134 19.55 -2.52 -20.85
CA LEU A 134 20.96 -2.26 -20.58
C LEU A 134 21.89 -3.38 -21.10
N TYR A 135 21.43 -4.62 -21.05
CA TYR A 135 22.14 -5.76 -21.61
C TYR A 135 22.25 -5.66 -23.14
N GLU A 136 21.13 -5.38 -23.82
CA GLU A 136 21.12 -5.22 -25.27
C GLU A 136 22.00 -4.04 -25.73
N GLU A 137 21.97 -2.92 -24.99
CA GLU A 137 22.83 -1.76 -25.25
C GLU A 137 24.31 -2.12 -25.11
N GLU A 138 24.70 -2.84 -24.05
CA GLU A 138 26.09 -3.26 -23.87
C GLU A 138 26.51 -4.30 -24.91
N ARG A 139 25.60 -5.19 -25.33
CA ARG A 139 25.83 -6.13 -26.44
C ARG A 139 26.07 -5.39 -27.75
N TYR A 140 25.31 -4.34 -28.04
CA TYR A 140 25.54 -3.47 -29.19
C TYR A 140 26.90 -2.78 -29.14
N ASN A 141 27.24 -2.19 -28.00
CA ASN A 141 28.53 -1.53 -27.80
C ASN A 141 29.72 -2.49 -27.95
N TYR A 142 29.54 -3.76 -27.56
CA TYR A 142 30.51 -4.80 -27.84
C TYR A 142 30.57 -5.11 -29.34
N LEU A 143 29.45 -5.45 -29.98
CA LEU A 143 29.41 -5.86 -31.39
C LEU A 143 29.93 -4.79 -32.35
N SER A 144 29.57 -3.53 -32.15
CA SER A 144 30.04 -2.38 -32.94
C SER A 144 31.56 -2.21 -32.94
N GLY A 145 32.26 -2.72 -31.92
CA GLY A 145 33.72 -2.73 -31.85
C GLY A 145 34.39 -3.81 -32.71
N PHE A 146 33.66 -4.84 -33.16
CA PHE A 146 34.21 -6.03 -33.85
C PHE A 146 33.56 -6.33 -35.20
N LYS A 147 32.26 -6.11 -35.34
CA LYS A 147 31.45 -6.43 -36.52
C LYS A 147 30.80 -5.16 -37.07
N ARG A 148 30.95 -4.92 -38.38
CA ARG A 148 30.31 -3.78 -39.06
C ARG A 148 28.92 -4.08 -39.62
N THR A 149 28.53 -5.35 -39.73
CA THR A 149 27.34 -5.77 -40.50
C THR A 149 26.25 -6.47 -39.68
N GLU A 150 26.56 -7.12 -38.56
CA GLU A 150 25.58 -7.80 -37.71
C GLU A 150 25.54 -7.11 -36.32
N LEU A 151 24.67 -6.11 -36.20
CA LEU A 151 24.41 -5.36 -34.97
C LEU A 151 23.01 -5.67 -34.46
N ASN A 152 22.82 -5.66 -33.15
CA ASN A 152 21.53 -5.90 -32.49
C ASN A 152 20.71 -4.61 -32.28
N LEU A 153 20.68 -3.72 -33.28
CA LEU A 153 20.00 -2.43 -33.16
C LEU A 153 18.48 -2.59 -32.94
N GLN A 154 17.87 -3.59 -33.58
CA GLN A 154 16.44 -3.87 -33.45
C GLN A 154 16.09 -4.33 -32.03
N GLU A 155 16.91 -5.21 -31.45
CA GLU A 155 16.72 -5.73 -30.10
C GLU A 155 16.91 -4.63 -29.05
N VAL A 156 17.88 -3.72 -29.24
CA VAL A 156 18.03 -2.52 -28.39
C VAL A 156 16.77 -1.67 -28.42
N SER A 157 16.23 -1.39 -29.62
CA SER A 157 15.00 -0.58 -29.77
C SER A 157 13.81 -1.27 -29.10
N GLN A 158 13.59 -2.55 -29.35
CA GLN A 158 12.47 -3.31 -28.77
C GLN A 158 12.55 -3.41 -27.25
N ALA A 159 13.75 -3.63 -26.70
CA ALA A 159 13.96 -3.66 -25.25
C ALA A 159 13.68 -2.29 -24.62
N LEU A 160 14.12 -1.20 -25.27
CA LEU A 160 13.83 0.16 -24.84
C LEU A 160 12.33 0.45 -24.87
N ASP A 161 11.65 0.14 -25.97
CA ASP A 161 10.21 0.37 -26.14
C ASP A 161 9.42 -0.40 -25.07
N THR A 162 9.74 -1.68 -24.87
CA THR A 162 9.08 -2.54 -23.88
C THR A 162 9.24 -1.99 -22.46
N PHE A 163 10.47 -1.64 -22.07
CA PHE A 163 10.76 -1.03 -20.78
C PHE A 163 10.01 0.29 -20.61
N PHE A 164 10.12 1.20 -21.59
CA PHE A 164 9.48 2.51 -21.54
C PHE A 164 7.97 2.42 -21.40
N ILE A 165 7.33 1.54 -22.19
CA ILE A 165 5.87 1.33 -22.15
C ILE A 165 5.44 0.82 -20.78
N ALA A 166 6.10 -0.21 -20.25
CA ALA A 166 5.78 -0.76 -18.93
C ALA A 166 5.93 0.31 -17.83
N ALA A 167 7.06 1.03 -17.82
CA ALA A 167 7.32 2.11 -16.87
C ALA A 167 6.29 3.24 -16.98
N LYS A 168 5.88 3.60 -18.21
CA LYS A 168 4.92 4.68 -18.45
C LYS A 168 3.52 4.31 -17.97
N LEU A 169 3.07 3.08 -18.22
CA LEU A 169 1.78 2.56 -17.75
C LEU A 169 1.75 2.47 -16.22
N ARG A 170 2.81 1.93 -15.60
CA ARG A 170 2.97 1.89 -14.15
C ARG A 170 2.86 3.28 -13.52
N GLN A 171 3.60 4.24 -14.06
CA GLN A 171 3.56 5.61 -13.58
C GLN A 171 2.16 6.24 -13.73
N ALA A 172 1.45 5.93 -14.81
CA ALA A 172 0.08 6.39 -15.01
C ALA A 172 -0.89 5.84 -13.95
N CYS A 173 -0.77 4.57 -13.58
CA CYS A 173 -1.54 3.99 -12.47
C CYS A 173 -1.26 4.70 -11.14
N PHE A 174 0.00 5.00 -10.83
CA PHE A 174 0.35 5.73 -9.60
C PHE A 174 -0.19 7.16 -9.59
N MET A 175 -0.14 7.84 -10.74
CA MET A 175 -0.76 9.17 -10.89
C MET A 175 -2.26 9.08 -10.59
N LEU A 176 -2.99 8.16 -11.23
CA LEU A 176 -4.43 7.98 -10.98
C LEU A 176 -4.76 7.64 -9.52
N ALA A 177 -4.00 6.74 -8.90
CA ALA A 177 -4.19 6.37 -7.50
C ALA A 177 -4.03 7.58 -6.56
N HIS A 178 -3.02 8.42 -6.82
CA HIS A 178 -2.81 9.64 -6.04
C HIS A 178 -3.91 10.68 -6.30
N GLN A 179 -4.36 10.87 -7.54
CA GLN A 179 -5.46 11.78 -7.89
C GLN A 179 -6.79 11.40 -7.22
N ALA A 180 -7.02 10.11 -6.96
CA ALA A 180 -8.22 9.66 -6.28
C ALA A 180 -8.30 10.14 -4.82
N VAL A 181 -7.15 10.42 -4.18
CA VAL A 181 -7.07 10.86 -2.78
C VAL A 181 -6.79 12.36 -2.66
N VAL A 182 -6.05 12.93 -3.61
CA VAL A 182 -5.62 14.33 -3.60
C VAL A 182 -6.23 15.06 -4.79
N LYS A 183 -6.80 16.25 -4.55
CA LYS A 183 -7.32 17.16 -5.59
C LYS A 183 -6.20 17.81 -6.41
N ARG A 184 -5.38 16.99 -7.08
CA ARG A 184 -4.32 17.40 -7.98
C ARG A 184 -4.57 16.77 -9.34
N THR A 185 -4.34 17.53 -10.40
CA THR A 185 -4.31 16.99 -11.76
C THR A 185 -2.87 16.78 -12.20
N TYR A 186 -2.63 15.72 -12.97
CA TYR A 186 -1.33 15.46 -13.57
C TYR A 186 -1.45 15.47 -15.10
N ASP A 187 -0.37 15.88 -15.76
CA ASP A 187 -0.23 15.78 -17.21
C ASP A 187 0.16 14.33 -17.60
N PRO A 188 -0.65 13.63 -18.42
CA PRO A 188 -0.35 12.28 -18.86
C PRO A 188 0.84 12.19 -19.84
N GLY A 189 1.24 13.28 -20.50
CA GLY A 189 2.34 13.29 -21.49
C GLY A 189 2.14 12.25 -22.60
N LEU A 190 3.14 11.42 -22.87
CA LEU A 190 3.13 10.39 -23.93
C LEU A 190 2.17 9.21 -23.71
N LEU A 191 1.42 9.18 -22.60
CA LEU A 191 0.55 8.05 -22.27
C LEU A 191 -0.50 7.72 -23.36
N PRO A 192 -1.18 8.68 -24.01
CA PRO A 192 -2.15 8.35 -25.05
C PRO A 192 -1.53 7.60 -26.23
N ALA A 193 -0.33 8.00 -26.65
CA ALA A 193 0.41 7.31 -27.70
C ALA A 193 0.84 5.90 -27.27
N VAL A 194 1.27 5.74 -26.02
CA VAL A 194 1.62 4.43 -25.44
C VAL A 194 0.42 3.49 -25.42
N LEU A 195 -0.75 3.96 -25.01
CA LEU A 195 -1.98 3.14 -24.99
C LEU A 195 -2.36 2.67 -26.41
N GLN A 196 -2.33 3.58 -27.37
CA GLN A 196 -2.60 3.26 -28.77
C GLN A 196 -1.58 2.27 -29.34
N TYR A 197 -0.31 2.41 -28.99
CA TYR A 197 0.74 1.50 -29.43
C TYR A 197 0.53 0.09 -28.90
N VAL A 198 0.22 -0.06 -27.61
CA VAL A 198 -0.08 -1.35 -26.96
C VAL A 198 -1.25 -2.05 -27.64
N GLU A 199 -2.33 -1.33 -27.93
CA GLU A 199 -3.52 -1.86 -28.61
C GLU A 199 -3.22 -2.34 -30.04
N ASN A 200 -2.35 -1.63 -30.76
CA ASN A 200 -2.02 -1.94 -32.15
C ASN A 200 -0.97 -3.05 -32.32
N HIS A 201 -0.15 -3.32 -31.30
CA HIS A 201 1.04 -4.18 -31.41
C HIS A 201 0.99 -5.43 -30.52
N HIS A 202 -0.18 -5.75 -29.94
CA HIS A 202 -0.42 -6.94 -29.12
C HIS A 202 0.60 -7.13 -27.97
N LEU A 203 1.01 -6.05 -27.30
CA LEU A 203 2.00 -6.10 -26.22
C LEU A 203 1.46 -6.65 -24.89
N LEU A 204 0.20 -7.10 -24.86
CA LEU A 204 -0.47 -7.62 -23.67
C LEU A 204 -0.02 -9.05 -23.29
N ASP A 205 0.85 -9.67 -24.09
CA ASP A 205 1.53 -10.92 -23.71
C ASP A 205 2.66 -10.67 -22.72
N ILE A 206 3.12 -9.42 -22.59
CA ILE A 206 4.17 -9.01 -21.66
C ILE A 206 3.52 -8.68 -20.30
N PRO A 207 3.73 -9.51 -19.25
CA PRO A 207 2.96 -9.41 -18.01
C PRO A 207 2.91 -8.03 -17.34
N PRO A 208 4.03 -7.30 -17.14
CA PRO A 208 3.97 -5.97 -16.53
C PRO A 208 3.18 -4.99 -17.38
N ILE A 209 3.27 -5.06 -18.72
CA ILE A 209 2.48 -4.21 -19.62
C ILE A 209 0.99 -4.54 -19.47
N ALA A 210 0.61 -5.82 -19.52
CA ALA A 210 -0.77 -6.25 -19.40
C ALA A 210 -1.40 -5.82 -18.06
N ILE A 211 -0.69 -6.05 -16.95
CA ILE A 211 -1.16 -5.72 -15.61
C ILE A 211 -1.42 -4.21 -15.48
N TYR A 212 -0.47 -3.36 -15.88
CA TYR A 212 -0.66 -1.92 -15.76
C TYR A 212 -1.60 -1.34 -16.82
N TYR A 213 -1.67 -1.94 -18.02
CA TYR A 213 -2.64 -1.54 -19.04
C TYR A 213 -4.07 -1.77 -18.55
N PHE A 214 -4.40 -2.99 -18.10
CA PHE A 214 -5.73 -3.31 -17.58
C PHE A 214 -6.02 -2.57 -16.27
N GLY A 215 -5.00 -2.37 -15.41
CA GLY A 215 -5.11 -1.54 -14.22
C GLY A 215 -5.49 -0.09 -14.55
N TYR A 216 -4.81 0.51 -15.51
CA TYR A 216 -5.11 1.86 -15.98
C TYR A 216 -6.52 1.94 -16.57
N LYS A 217 -6.84 1.04 -17.51
CA LYS A 217 -8.15 0.99 -18.18
C LYS A 217 -9.31 0.78 -17.21
N ALA A 218 -9.17 -0.11 -16.23
CA ALA A 218 -10.19 -0.30 -15.20
C ALA A 218 -10.47 0.98 -14.39
N LEU A 219 -9.43 1.77 -14.09
CA LEU A 219 -9.58 3.00 -13.31
C LEU A 219 -10.20 4.14 -14.12
N THR A 220 -9.92 4.23 -15.43
CA THR A 220 -10.43 5.31 -16.30
C THR A 220 -11.76 4.97 -16.98
N GLU A 221 -11.96 3.72 -17.37
CA GLU A 221 -13.14 3.22 -18.08
C GLU A 221 -14.03 2.41 -17.12
N LYS A 222 -14.47 3.04 -16.04
CA LYS A 222 -15.13 2.37 -14.91
C LYS A 222 -16.35 1.52 -15.28
N GLU A 223 -17.04 1.85 -16.37
CA GLU A 223 -18.21 1.12 -16.84
C GLU A 223 -17.86 -0.23 -17.48
N SER A 224 -16.63 -0.39 -17.97
CA SER A 224 -16.16 -1.67 -18.51
C SER A 224 -15.58 -2.53 -17.38
N GLU A 225 -16.32 -3.59 -17.04
CA GLU A 225 -15.86 -4.56 -16.05
C GLU A 225 -14.88 -5.57 -16.63
N GLU A 226 -14.83 -5.67 -17.96
CA GLU A 226 -13.92 -6.56 -18.68
C GLU A 226 -12.47 -6.29 -18.29
N HIS A 227 -12.06 -5.02 -18.25
CA HIS A 227 -10.70 -4.63 -17.87
C HIS A 227 -10.34 -5.08 -16.45
N PHE A 228 -11.29 -5.03 -15.52
CA PHE A 228 -11.07 -5.52 -14.16
C PHE A 228 -10.90 -7.04 -14.13
N PHE A 229 -11.74 -7.79 -14.83
CA PHE A 229 -11.61 -9.25 -14.86
C PHE A 229 -10.33 -9.70 -15.57
N GLN A 230 -9.90 -8.97 -16.61
CA GLN A 230 -8.61 -9.19 -17.25
C GLN A 230 -7.45 -8.89 -16.28
N LEU A 231 -7.49 -7.77 -15.56
CA LEU A 231 -6.51 -7.46 -14.52
C LEU A 231 -6.44 -8.57 -13.46
N LYS A 232 -7.58 -9.00 -12.94
CA LYS A 232 -7.67 -10.08 -11.94
C LYS A 232 -7.03 -11.38 -12.46
N ASN A 233 -7.29 -11.73 -13.72
CA ASN A 233 -6.69 -12.89 -14.37
C ASN A 233 -5.16 -12.74 -14.52
N GLN A 234 -4.68 -11.56 -14.91
CA GLN A 234 -3.24 -11.28 -15.03
C GLN A 234 -2.53 -11.37 -13.68
N ILE A 235 -3.14 -10.83 -12.61
CA ILE A 235 -2.63 -10.97 -11.24
C ILE A 235 -2.55 -12.45 -10.83
N ALA A 236 -3.59 -13.23 -11.10
CA ALA A 236 -3.61 -14.65 -10.74
C ALA A 236 -2.54 -15.47 -11.48
N ARG A 237 -2.30 -15.18 -12.77
CA ARG A 237 -1.34 -15.90 -13.61
C ARG A 237 0.11 -15.46 -13.36
N HIS A 238 0.34 -14.16 -13.26
CA HIS A 238 1.68 -13.56 -13.31
C HIS A 238 2.08 -12.83 -12.02
N GLY A 239 1.20 -12.73 -11.02
CA GLY A 239 1.49 -11.98 -9.80
C GLY A 239 2.76 -12.43 -9.07
N ARG A 240 3.09 -13.73 -9.12
CA ARG A 240 4.35 -14.27 -8.55
C ARG A 240 5.62 -13.83 -9.29
N GLN A 241 5.49 -13.27 -10.48
CA GLN A 241 6.56 -12.71 -11.28
C GLN A 241 6.77 -11.22 -10.97
N LEU A 242 6.00 -10.63 -10.07
CA LEU A 242 6.22 -9.26 -9.58
C LEU A 242 6.84 -9.30 -8.18
N PRO A 243 7.70 -8.32 -7.85
CA PRO A 243 8.10 -8.08 -6.47
C PRO A 243 6.88 -7.85 -5.58
N GLU A 244 6.96 -8.25 -4.31
CA GLU A 244 5.84 -8.17 -3.37
C GLU A 244 5.29 -6.74 -3.23
N GLU A 245 6.17 -5.75 -3.15
CA GLU A 245 5.78 -4.33 -3.05
C GLU A 245 4.96 -3.88 -4.26
N GLU A 246 5.34 -4.34 -5.44
CA GLU A 246 4.67 -4.02 -6.70
C GLU A 246 3.33 -4.74 -6.80
N LEU A 247 3.31 -6.04 -6.51
CA LEU A 247 2.10 -6.84 -6.49
C LEU A 247 1.08 -6.26 -5.51
N ARG A 248 1.51 -5.78 -4.34
CA ARG A 248 0.66 -5.10 -3.37
C ARG A 248 -0.02 -3.88 -3.95
N ILE A 249 0.71 -3.03 -4.69
CA ILE A 249 0.12 -1.85 -5.30
C ILE A 249 -0.95 -2.27 -6.31
N VAL A 250 -0.65 -3.25 -7.17
CA VAL A 250 -1.61 -3.78 -8.14
C VAL A 250 -2.87 -4.35 -7.45
N TYR A 251 -2.71 -5.09 -6.35
CA TYR A 251 -3.83 -5.57 -5.53
C TYR A 251 -4.69 -4.42 -5.00
N LEU A 252 -4.07 -3.37 -4.46
CA LEU A 252 -4.78 -2.21 -3.93
C LEU A 252 -5.54 -1.45 -5.03
N LEU A 253 -4.98 -1.34 -6.25
CA LEU A 253 -5.68 -0.76 -7.40
C LEU A 253 -6.96 -1.56 -7.73
N ALA A 254 -6.84 -2.89 -7.80
CA ALA A 254 -7.97 -3.77 -8.08
C ALA A 254 -9.05 -3.69 -6.98
N ILE A 255 -8.64 -3.71 -5.70
CA ILE A 255 -9.56 -3.56 -4.56
C ILE A 255 -10.27 -2.20 -4.61
N ASN A 256 -9.54 -1.12 -4.88
CA ASN A 256 -10.14 0.22 -4.97
C ASN A 256 -11.13 0.34 -6.14
N TYR A 257 -10.87 -0.33 -7.26
CA TYR A 257 -11.85 -0.43 -8.34
C TYR A 257 -13.14 -1.10 -7.86
N CYS A 258 -13.06 -2.26 -7.21
CA CYS A 258 -14.24 -2.97 -6.70
C CYS A 258 -15.02 -2.12 -5.69
N ILE A 259 -14.32 -1.44 -4.77
CA ILE A 259 -14.94 -0.53 -3.80
C ILE A 259 -15.65 0.62 -4.53
N SER A 260 -15.04 1.20 -5.57
CA SER A 260 -15.68 2.26 -6.38
C SER A 260 -16.96 1.76 -7.05
N ARG A 261 -17.01 0.52 -7.56
CA ARG A 261 -18.21 -0.08 -8.18
C ARG A 261 -19.28 -0.43 -7.14
N MET A 262 -18.87 -0.92 -5.97
CA MET A 262 -19.77 -1.16 -4.84
C MET A 262 -20.44 0.14 -4.38
N ASN A 263 -19.68 1.23 -4.26
CA ASN A 263 -20.21 2.55 -3.91
C ASN A 263 -21.17 3.11 -4.98
N ALA A 264 -21.01 2.71 -6.25
CA ALA A 264 -21.95 3.01 -7.33
C ALA A 264 -23.22 2.12 -7.31
N GLY A 265 -23.38 1.25 -6.30
CA GLY A 265 -24.55 0.40 -6.10
C GLY A 265 -24.42 -1.02 -6.66
N GLN A 266 -23.27 -1.39 -7.22
CA GLN A 266 -23.09 -2.70 -7.87
C GLN A 266 -22.69 -3.78 -6.86
N GLN A 267 -23.70 -4.39 -6.24
CA GLN A 267 -23.54 -5.35 -5.16
C GLN A 267 -22.68 -6.58 -5.52
N ARG A 268 -22.58 -6.96 -6.80
CA ARG A 268 -21.72 -8.09 -7.21
C ARG A 268 -20.25 -7.91 -6.82
N PHE A 269 -19.78 -6.66 -6.80
CA PHE A 269 -18.41 -6.34 -6.42
C PHE A 269 -18.13 -6.47 -4.93
N LEU A 270 -19.15 -6.64 -4.09
CA LEU A 270 -18.97 -6.94 -2.66
C LEU A 270 -18.21 -8.26 -2.48
N ARG A 271 -18.64 -9.32 -3.18
CA ARG A 271 -17.96 -10.63 -3.13
C ARG A 271 -16.55 -10.55 -3.72
N GLU A 272 -16.40 -9.88 -4.86
CA GLU A 272 -15.09 -9.70 -5.50
C GLU A 272 -14.10 -8.95 -4.59
N THR A 273 -14.54 -7.88 -3.92
CA THR A 273 -13.73 -7.13 -2.95
C THR A 273 -13.29 -8.01 -1.79
N PHE A 274 -14.22 -8.79 -1.24
CA PHE A 274 -13.95 -9.70 -0.12
C PHE A 274 -12.92 -10.77 -0.48
N GLU A 275 -13.08 -11.46 -1.61
CA GLU A 275 -12.16 -12.51 -2.04
C GLU A 275 -10.75 -11.95 -2.32
N MET A 276 -10.65 -10.78 -2.94
CA MET A 276 -9.37 -10.09 -3.17
C MET A 276 -8.67 -9.71 -1.86
N LEU A 277 -9.42 -9.15 -0.89
CA LEU A 277 -8.90 -8.82 0.43
C LEU A 277 -8.42 -10.08 1.17
N ARG A 278 -9.26 -11.11 1.20
CA ARG A 278 -8.97 -12.39 1.84
C ARG A 278 -7.69 -13.00 1.26
N GLN A 279 -7.61 -13.15 -0.06
CA GLN A 279 -6.42 -13.71 -0.71
C GLN A 279 -5.17 -12.86 -0.42
N GLY A 280 -5.27 -11.54 -0.53
CA GLY A 280 -4.15 -10.64 -0.26
C GLY A 280 -3.66 -10.65 1.20
N LEU A 281 -4.55 -10.97 2.15
CA LEU A 281 -4.22 -11.13 3.58
C LEU A 281 -3.62 -12.51 3.89
N GLU A 282 -4.18 -13.58 3.33
CA GLU A 282 -3.71 -14.97 3.50
C GLU A 282 -2.30 -15.15 2.89
N THR A 283 -2.05 -14.49 1.75
CA THR A 283 -0.74 -14.47 1.08
C THR A 283 0.21 -13.39 1.61
N LYS A 284 -0.22 -12.61 2.62
CA LYS A 284 0.52 -11.49 3.23
C LYS A 284 0.92 -10.34 2.28
N ILE A 285 0.44 -10.34 1.03
CA ILE A 285 0.67 -9.27 0.06
C ILE A 285 0.24 -7.91 0.60
N LEU A 286 -0.86 -7.85 1.36
CA LEU A 286 -1.41 -6.61 1.92
C LEU A 286 -0.73 -6.15 3.22
N ILE A 287 0.27 -6.87 3.71
CA ILE A 287 1.03 -6.54 4.93
C ILE A 287 2.39 -5.97 4.52
N GLU A 288 2.64 -4.72 4.88
CA GLU A 288 3.88 -4.00 4.60
C GLU A 288 4.70 -3.84 5.88
N ASN A 289 5.94 -4.32 5.92
CA ASN A 289 6.81 -4.13 7.10
C ASN A 289 6.14 -4.56 8.42
N ASN A 290 5.47 -5.73 8.41
CA ASN A 290 4.63 -6.22 9.53
C ASN A 290 3.51 -5.25 9.95
N THR A 291 3.06 -4.41 9.04
CA THR A 291 2.01 -3.42 9.26
C THR A 291 0.90 -3.59 8.24
N LEU A 292 -0.34 -3.60 8.71
CA LEU A 292 -1.54 -3.62 7.90
C LEU A 292 -2.27 -2.29 8.07
N SER A 293 -2.59 -1.64 6.96
CA SER A 293 -3.36 -0.40 6.97
C SER A 293 -4.70 -0.60 7.67
N ARG A 294 -5.04 0.32 8.60
CA ARG A 294 -6.33 0.34 9.28
C ARG A 294 -7.51 0.32 8.30
N TRP A 295 -7.36 0.96 7.14
CA TRP A 295 -8.41 1.02 6.13
C TRP A 295 -8.63 -0.33 5.44
N THR A 296 -7.56 -1.06 5.13
CA THR A 296 -7.65 -2.42 4.60
C THR A 296 -8.30 -3.36 5.63
N PHE A 297 -7.92 -3.22 6.91
CA PHE A 297 -8.51 -3.98 8.00
C PHE A 297 -10.01 -3.72 8.16
N LEU A 298 -10.42 -2.44 8.16
CA LEU A 298 -11.81 -2.03 8.22
C LEU A 298 -12.61 -2.57 7.03
N ASN A 299 -12.05 -2.44 5.82
CA ASN A 299 -12.70 -2.94 4.61
C ASN A 299 -12.91 -4.45 4.67
N ALA A 300 -11.93 -5.23 5.14
CA ALA A 300 -12.06 -6.68 5.31
C ALA A 300 -13.22 -7.06 6.25
N VAL A 301 -13.31 -6.39 7.40
CA VAL A 301 -14.39 -6.63 8.38
C VAL A 301 -15.75 -6.19 7.83
N VAL A 302 -15.84 -5.01 7.22
CA VAL A 302 -17.11 -4.50 6.68
C VAL A 302 -17.62 -5.39 5.54
N ASN A 303 -16.76 -5.77 4.59
CA ASN A 303 -17.16 -6.62 3.47
C ASN A 303 -17.53 -8.04 3.96
N GLY A 304 -16.73 -8.63 4.86
CA GLY A 304 -17.02 -9.95 5.42
C GLY A 304 -18.32 -10.00 6.21
N THR A 305 -18.61 -8.96 7.02
CA THR A 305 -19.86 -8.89 7.78
C THR A 305 -21.09 -8.69 6.88
N LEU A 306 -21.00 -7.88 5.83
CA LEU A 306 -22.07 -7.74 4.84
C LEU A 306 -22.37 -9.04 4.08
N LEU A 307 -21.35 -9.87 3.84
CA LEU A 307 -21.49 -11.21 3.26
C LEU A 307 -21.88 -12.28 4.29
N LYS A 308 -22.02 -11.92 5.57
CA LYS A 308 -22.29 -12.82 6.69
C LYS A 308 -21.22 -13.91 6.89
N GLU A 309 -19.99 -13.66 6.45
CA GLU A 309 -18.81 -14.52 6.66
C GLU A 309 -18.27 -14.34 8.09
N PHE A 310 -19.14 -14.45 9.09
CA PHE A 310 -18.87 -14.00 10.46
C PHE A 310 -17.73 -14.74 11.14
N SER A 311 -17.63 -16.05 10.93
CA SER A 311 -16.55 -16.87 11.49
C SER A 311 -15.19 -16.46 10.94
N TRP A 312 -15.14 -16.13 9.65
CA TRP A 312 -13.92 -15.61 9.03
C TRP A 312 -13.53 -14.25 9.62
N VAL A 313 -14.50 -13.34 9.77
CA VAL A 313 -14.26 -12.00 10.34
C VAL A 313 -13.75 -12.08 11.78
N GLU A 314 -14.31 -12.97 12.59
CA GLU A 314 -13.92 -13.15 13.99
C GLU A 314 -12.45 -13.62 14.10
N ASN A 315 -12.08 -14.64 13.33
CA ASN A 315 -10.70 -15.13 13.25
C ASN A 315 -9.76 -14.05 12.68
N PHE A 316 -10.17 -13.36 11.62
CA PHE A 316 -9.40 -12.27 11.03
C PHE A 316 -9.07 -11.18 12.06
N ILE A 317 -10.06 -10.72 12.83
CA ILE A 317 -9.83 -9.70 13.86
C ILE A 317 -8.84 -10.20 14.90
N HIS A 318 -8.97 -11.46 15.33
CA HIS A 318 -8.08 -12.06 16.32
C HIS A 318 -6.63 -12.18 15.82
N ASP A 319 -6.46 -12.70 14.60
CA ASP A 319 -5.16 -13.09 14.06
C ASP A 319 -4.38 -11.89 13.49
N TYR A 320 -5.08 -10.89 12.95
CA TYR A 320 -4.44 -9.78 12.23
C TYR A 320 -4.35 -8.47 13.03
N GLN A 321 -4.96 -8.37 14.22
CA GLN A 321 -4.93 -7.15 15.03
C GLN A 321 -3.51 -6.68 15.40
N SER A 322 -2.55 -7.59 15.54
CA SER A 322 -1.15 -7.25 15.87
C SER A 322 -0.45 -6.50 14.74
N TYR A 323 -0.90 -6.68 13.49
CA TYR A 323 -0.37 -5.96 12.33
C TYR A 323 -0.88 -4.50 12.24
N LEU A 324 -1.91 -4.12 12.99
CA LEU A 324 -2.32 -2.72 13.02
C LEU A 324 -1.27 -1.85 13.72
N GLU A 325 -1.06 -0.65 13.19
CA GLU A 325 -0.25 0.39 13.82
C GLU A 325 -0.71 0.60 15.27
N GLU A 326 0.23 0.58 16.22
CA GLU A 326 -0.06 0.63 17.66
C GLU A 326 -0.99 1.79 18.04
N LYS A 327 -0.74 2.97 17.44
CA LYS A 327 -1.55 4.17 17.62
C LYS A 327 -3.04 3.97 17.33
N TYR A 328 -3.38 3.16 16.32
CA TYR A 328 -4.76 2.99 15.86
C TYR A 328 -5.35 1.62 16.21
N ARG A 329 -4.54 0.67 16.70
CA ARG A 329 -4.91 -0.73 16.90
C ARG A 329 -6.14 -0.89 17.77
N ALA A 330 -6.09 -0.36 19.00
CA ALA A 330 -7.20 -0.51 19.94
C ALA A 330 -8.50 0.06 19.35
N ASN A 331 -8.47 1.31 18.89
CA ASN A 331 -9.64 2.00 18.34
C ASN A 331 -10.27 1.22 17.16
N THR A 332 -9.44 0.77 16.22
CA THR A 332 -9.86 0.00 15.04
C THR A 332 -10.45 -1.37 15.41
N VAL A 333 -9.81 -2.11 16.33
CA VAL A 333 -10.30 -3.43 16.78
C VAL A 333 -11.64 -3.30 17.49
N HIS A 334 -11.81 -2.31 18.37
CA HIS A 334 -13.08 -2.07 19.06
C HIS A 334 -14.21 -1.78 18.07
N TYR A 335 -13.96 -0.91 17.08
CA TYR A 335 -14.93 -0.63 16.02
C TYR A 335 -15.31 -1.91 15.25
N CYS A 336 -14.32 -2.68 14.83
CA CYS A 336 -14.53 -3.90 14.05
C CYS A 336 -15.31 -4.97 14.83
N ARG A 337 -15.03 -5.13 16.13
CA ARG A 337 -15.79 -6.04 17.00
C ARG A 337 -17.23 -5.57 17.17
N ALA A 338 -17.44 -4.27 17.41
CA ALA A 338 -18.79 -3.71 17.50
C ALA A 338 -19.59 -3.95 16.22
N LYS A 339 -18.96 -3.75 15.05
CA LYS A 339 -19.55 -4.02 13.75
C LYS A 339 -19.91 -5.51 13.58
N LEU A 340 -19.02 -6.42 13.97
CA LEU A 340 -19.29 -7.86 13.92
C LEU A 340 -20.49 -8.25 14.80
N PHE A 341 -20.54 -7.78 16.04
CA PHE A 341 -21.64 -8.09 16.95
C PHE A 341 -22.96 -7.46 16.49
N PHE A 342 -22.93 -6.22 16.00
CA PHE A 342 -24.08 -5.56 15.42
C PHE A 342 -24.68 -6.37 14.25
N GLU A 343 -23.86 -6.81 13.30
CA GLU A 343 -24.35 -7.58 12.15
C GLU A 343 -24.78 -9.02 12.51
N LYS A 344 -24.28 -9.58 13.62
CA LYS A 344 -24.79 -10.83 14.22
C LYS A 344 -26.13 -10.65 14.97
N GLY A 345 -26.57 -9.42 15.22
CA GLY A 345 -27.72 -9.11 16.07
C GLY A 345 -27.44 -9.20 17.58
N ASP A 346 -26.17 -9.25 17.98
CA ASP A 346 -25.76 -9.32 19.39
C ASP A 346 -25.53 -7.92 19.96
N TYR A 347 -26.64 -7.24 20.25
CA TYR A 347 -26.63 -5.85 20.69
C TYR A 347 -26.04 -5.68 22.09
N ALA A 348 -26.24 -6.67 22.97
CA ALA A 348 -25.66 -6.69 24.32
C ALA A 348 -24.12 -6.57 24.31
N ARG A 349 -23.44 -7.19 23.33
CA ARG A 349 -21.98 -7.04 23.16
C ARG A 349 -21.59 -5.84 22.30
N ALA A 350 -22.41 -5.43 21.34
CA ALA A 350 -22.11 -4.30 20.46
C ALA A 350 -22.20 -2.94 21.20
N GLN A 351 -23.25 -2.72 21.98
CA GLN A 351 -23.57 -1.42 22.58
C GLN A 351 -22.47 -0.87 23.51
N PRO A 352 -21.88 -1.65 24.44
CA PRO A 352 -20.81 -1.15 25.32
C PRO A 352 -19.58 -0.66 24.54
N LEU A 353 -19.25 -1.34 23.43
CA LEU A 353 -18.12 -0.96 22.57
C LEU A 353 -18.37 0.37 21.85
N LEU A 354 -19.62 0.69 21.51
CA LEU A 354 -20.01 1.92 20.80
C LEU A 354 -20.20 3.14 21.71
N VAL A 355 -20.56 2.89 22.98
CA VAL A 355 -20.78 3.95 23.99
C VAL A 355 -19.48 4.38 24.65
N GLN A 356 -18.63 3.42 25.05
CA GLN A 356 -17.46 3.69 25.89
C GLN A 356 -16.25 4.26 25.12
N HIS A 357 -16.28 4.24 23.79
CA HIS A 357 -15.14 4.61 22.96
C HIS A 357 -15.47 5.79 22.04
N ASP A 358 -14.62 6.81 22.07
CA ASP A 358 -14.56 7.83 21.04
C ASP A 358 -13.62 7.38 19.93
N PHE A 359 -14.13 7.33 18.71
CA PHE A 359 -13.34 6.95 17.54
C PHE A 359 -12.58 8.18 17.01
N ASP A 360 -11.26 8.07 16.86
CA ASP A 360 -10.39 9.19 16.47
C ASP A 360 -10.72 9.74 15.07
N ASP A 361 -11.20 8.85 14.19
CA ASP A 361 -11.63 9.19 12.85
C ASP A 361 -13.09 9.63 12.84
N ILE A 362 -13.35 10.81 12.27
CA ILE A 362 -14.68 11.43 12.25
C ILE A 362 -15.71 10.53 11.57
N VAL A 363 -15.34 9.87 10.47
CA VAL A 363 -16.25 9.01 9.71
C VAL A 363 -16.53 7.72 10.48
N LEU A 364 -15.50 7.12 11.10
CA LEU A 364 -15.70 5.95 11.97
C LEU A 364 -16.60 6.26 13.15
N ASN A 365 -16.41 7.42 13.79
CA ASN A 365 -17.25 7.83 14.92
C ASN A 365 -18.72 7.97 14.49
N LEU A 366 -18.97 8.64 13.37
CA LEU A 366 -20.33 8.79 12.85
C LEU A 366 -20.96 7.45 12.49
N ASN A 367 -20.21 6.54 11.86
CA ASN A 367 -20.68 5.18 11.57
C ASN A 367 -21.00 4.40 12.86
N ALA A 368 -20.16 4.53 13.89
CA ALA A 368 -20.38 3.90 15.19
C ALA A 368 -21.68 4.40 15.86
N LYS A 369 -21.90 5.72 15.86
CA LYS A 369 -23.14 6.29 16.39
C LYS A 369 -24.36 5.95 15.54
N THR A 370 -24.21 5.82 14.22
CA THR A 370 -25.27 5.28 13.34
C THR A 370 -25.65 3.84 13.71
N MET A 371 -24.67 2.97 13.99
CA MET A 371 -24.97 1.61 14.49
C MET A 371 -25.70 1.65 15.83
N LEU A 372 -25.25 2.52 16.74
CA LEU A 372 -25.88 2.68 18.06
C LEU A 372 -27.34 3.18 17.97
N LEU A 373 -27.63 4.09 17.03
CA LEU A 373 -29.01 4.53 16.77
C LEU A 373 -29.91 3.39 16.31
N LYS A 374 -29.40 2.51 15.43
CA LYS A 374 -30.15 1.35 14.96
C LYS A 374 -30.43 0.37 16.10
N ILE A 375 -29.44 0.15 16.97
CA ILE A 375 -29.61 -0.68 18.18
C ILE A 375 -30.71 -0.09 19.07
N PHE A 376 -30.64 1.20 19.43
CA PHE A 376 -31.66 1.84 20.27
C PHE A 376 -33.06 1.77 19.66
N TYR A 377 -33.18 1.90 18.34
CA TYR A 377 -34.46 1.74 17.66
C TYR A 377 -35.00 0.30 17.79
N GLU A 378 -34.16 -0.70 17.52
CA GLU A 378 -34.56 -2.10 17.55
C GLU A 378 -34.83 -2.64 18.97
N GLU A 379 -34.16 -2.09 20.00
CA GLU A 379 -34.40 -2.40 21.41
C GLU A 379 -35.50 -1.53 22.06
N ASN A 380 -36.14 -0.65 21.28
CA ASN A 380 -37.19 0.28 21.72
C ASN A 380 -36.75 1.25 22.84
N GLU A 381 -35.46 1.64 22.85
CA GLU A 381 -34.87 2.63 23.75
C GLU A 381 -35.01 4.06 23.18
N LEU A 382 -36.25 4.53 23.02
CA LEU A 382 -36.55 5.78 22.30
C LEU A 382 -35.93 7.04 22.93
N ASP A 383 -35.84 7.11 24.26
CA ASP A 383 -35.24 8.25 24.95
C ASP A 383 -33.74 8.37 24.68
N ALA A 384 -33.04 7.22 24.66
CA ALA A 384 -31.62 7.15 24.33
C ALA A 384 -31.39 7.49 22.85
N LEU A 385 -32.28 7.01 21.97
CA LEU A 385 -32.29 7.34 20.55
C LEU A 385 -32.43 8.84 20.30
N ASP A 386 -33.44 9.49 20.90
CA ASP A 386 -33.67 10.94 20.71
C ASP A 386 -32.50 11.77 21.26
N SER A 387 -31.94 11.37 22.40
CA SER A 387 -30.75 11.99 22.98
C SER A 387 -29.53 11.88 22.06
N LEU A 388 -29.32 10.70 21.47
CA LEU A 388 -28.22 10.47 20.53
C LEU A 388 -28.43 11.26 19.22
N ILE A 389 -29.65 11.31 18.67
CA ILE A 389 -29.96 12.12 17.48
C ILE A 389 -29.66 13.60 17.74
N ALA A 390 -30.04 14.13 18.90
CA ALA A 390 -29.77 15.52 19.26
C ALA A 390 -28.26 15.80 19.32
N SER A 391 -27.51 14.95 20.03
CA SER A 391 -26.05 15.10 20.16
C SER A 391 -25.31 15.00 18.82
N MET A 392 -25.68 14.04 17.96
CA MET A 392 -25.10 13.89 16.63
C MET A 392 -25.40 15.08 15.73
N ARG A 393 -26.61 15.65 15.77
CA ARG A 393 -26.95 16.88 15.03
C ARG A 393 -26.05 18.03 15.47
N THR A 394 -25.86 18.24 16.77
CA THR A 394 -24.96 19.29 17.28
C THR A 394 -23.51 19.05 16.84
N TYR A 395 -23.03 17.80 16.87
CA TYR A 395 -21.69 17.45 16.41
C TYR A 395 -21.50 17.74 14.90
N LEU A 396 -22.47 17.35 14.07
CA LEU A 396 -22.48 17.60 12.61
C LEU A 396 -22.59 19.09 12.25
N GLN A 397 -23.17 19.92 13.11
CA GLN A 397 -23.21 21.38 12.92
C GLN A 397 -21.87 22.04 13.23
N ARG A 398 -21.14 21.56 14.26
CA ARG A 398 -19.87 22.15 14.69
C ARG A 398 -18.70 21.83 13.76
N LYS A 399 -18.70 20.67 13.10
CA LYS A 399 -17.62 20.22 12.21
C LYS A 399 -17.86 20.66 10.75
N LYS A 400 -17.18 21.73 10.32
CA LYS A 400 -17.32 22.31 8.96
C LYS A 400 -16.69 21.48 7.83
N VAL A 401 -15.80 20.52 8.13
CA VAL A 401 -14.96 19.81 7.14
C VAL A 401 -15.44 18.37 6.91
N MET A 402 -16.69 18.19 6.45
CA MET A 402 -17.25 16.85 6.20
C MET A 402 -17.83 16.62 4.80
N GLY A 403 -17.85 17.64 3.94
CA GLY A 403 -18.34 17.52 2.56
C GLY A 403 -19.69 16.80 2.47
N TYR A 404 -19.80 15.87 1.52
CA TYR A 404 -21.00 15.06 1.25
C TYR A 404 -21.40 14.12 2.42
N HIS A 405 -20.47 13.70 3.27
CA HIS A 405 -20.79 12.83 4.42
C HIS A 405 -21.76 13.52 5.39
N ARG A 406 -21.66 14.84 5.55
CA ARG A 406 -22.53 15.60 6.47
C ARG A 406 -24.00 15.48 6.10
N GLU A 407 -24.34 15.66 4.83
CA GLU A 407 -25.73 15.58 4.35
C GLU A 407 -26.29 14.16 4.48
N ASN A 408 -25.48 13.13 4.18
CA ASN A 408 -25.88 11.73 4.37
C ASN A 408 -26.32 11.45 5.81
N PHE A 409 -25.49 11.81 6.80
CA PHE A 409 -25.82 11.56 8.20
C PHE A 409 -27.01 12.41 8.66
N LEU A 410 -27.13 13.67 8.23
CA LEU A 410 -28.29 14.51 8.58
C LEU A 410 -29.61 13.94 8.04
N ASN A 411 -29.60 13.43 6.81
CA ASN A 411 -30.74 12.76 6.19
C ASN A 411 -31.12 11.51 7.00
N PHE A 412 -30.15 10.65 7.32
CA PHE A 412 -30.37 9.46 8.14
C PHE A 412 -30.97 9.81 9.51
N LEU A 413 -30.41 10.79 10.22
CA LEU A 413 -30.91 11.23 11.54
C LEU A 413 -32.36 11.75 11.45
N THR A 414 -32.70 12.47 10.39
CA THR A 414 -34.03 13.05 10.21
C THR A 414 -35.06 11.98 9.91
N LEU A 415 -34.74 11.03 9.04
CA LEU A 415 -35.61 9.90 8.70
C LEU A 415 -35.77 8.94 9.89
N THR A 416 -34.70 8.66 10.63
CA THR A 416 -34.73 7.81 11.84
C THR A 416 -35.61 8.44 12.92
N ARG A 417 -35.55 9.77 13.11
CA ARG A 417 -36.45 10.46 14.04
C ARG A 417 -37.91 10.36 13.61
N LYS A 418 -38.20 10.57 12.32
CA LYS A 418 -39.57 10.43 11.79
C LYS A 418 -40.10 9.00 11.98
N LEU A 419 -39.23 8.02 11.79
CA LEU A 419 -39.53 6.60 11.98
C LEU A 419 -39.83 6.28 13.46
N ALA A 420 -38.99 6.73 14.39
CA ALA A 420 -39.17 6.51 15.83
C ALA A 420 -40.48 7.05 16.39
N HIS A 421 -40.98 8.17 15.85
CA HIS A 421 -42.21 8.83 16.30
C HIS A 421 -43.43 8.52 15.41
N LEU A 422 -43.32 7.53 14.53
CA LEU A 422 -44.39 7.15 13.62
C LEU A 422 -45.43 6.28 14.33
N ASN A 423 -46.71 6.66 14.25
CA ASN A 423 -47.78 5.80 14.74
C ASN A 423 -47.88 4.53 13.85
N PRO A 424 -47.72 3.31 14.41
CA PRO A 424 -47.74 2.06 13.62
C PRO A 424 -49.01 1.85 12.80
N TYR A 425 -50.13 2.45 13.22
CA TYR A 425 -51.46 2.29 12.61
C TYR A 425 -51.77 3.34 11.53
N ASP A 426 -50.94 4.37 11.35
CA ASP A 426 -51.15 5.45 10.38
C ASP A 426 -50.56 5.09 9.00
N GLN A 427 -51.30 4.27 8.25
CA GLN A 427 -50.89 3.77 6.93
C GLN A 427 -50.54 4.88 5.92
N PRO A 428 -51.30 6.00 5.81
CA PRO A 428 -50.93 7.12 4.95
C PRO A 428 -49.56 7.72 5.30
N LYS A 429 -49.27 7.95 6.59
CA LYS A 429 -47.97 8.50 7.00
C LYS A 429 -46.82 7.51 6.80
N ARG A 430 -47.05 6.21 6.99
CA ARG A 430 -46.07 5.16 6.67
C ARG A 430 -45.70 5.16 5.18
N GLN A 431 -46.70 5.23 4.31
CA GLN A 431 -46.45 5.26 2.87
C GLN A 431 -45.76 6.56 2.42
N ALA A 432 -46.10 7.69 3.05
CA ALA A 432 -45.40 8.96 2.81
C ALA A 432 -43.92 8.89 3.24
N LEU A 433 -43.63 8.37 4.43
CA LEU A 433 -42.25 8.21 4.91
C LEU A 433 -41.45 7.25 4.02
N ARG A 434 -42.07 6.15 3.55
CA ARG A 434 -41.43 5.24 2.61
C ARG A 434 -41.00 5.93 1.33
N ARG A 435 -41.89 6.72 0.71
CA ARG A 435 -41.57 7.51 -0.49
C ARG A 435 -40.47 8.53 -0.23
N GLU A 436 -40.46 9.14 0.96
CA GLU A 436 -39.39 10.05 1.36
C GLU A 436 -38.03 9.34 1.45
N ILE A 437 -37.97 8.15 2.06
CA ILE A 437 -36.74 7.33 2.15
C ILE A 437 -36.22 6.93 0.76
N GLU A 438 -37.12 6.59 -0.17
CA GLU A 438 -36.78 6.24 -1.55
C GLU A 438 -36.25 7.44 -2.33
N ALA A 439 -36.82 8.64 -2.12
CA ALA A 439 -36.48 9.85 -2.86
C ALA A 439 -35.26 10.61 -2.30
N VAL A 440 -34.95 10.47 -1.01
CA VAL A 440 -33.86 11.22 -0.37
C VAL A 440 -32.49 10.84 -0.94
N HIS A 441 -31.79 11.86 -1.41
CA HIS A 441 -30.39 11.83 -1.80
C HIS A 441 -29.69 13.06 -1.19
N PRO A 442 -28.50 12.91 -0.59
CA PRO A 442 -27.71 11.68 -0.52
C PRO A 442 -28.07 10.73 0.63
N MET A 443 -27.91 9.42 0.42
CA MET A 443 -28.05 8.40 1.48
C MET A 443 -27.27 7.13 1.17
N ILE A 444 -26.62 6.59 2.21
CA ILE A 444 -25.90 5.31 2.17
C ILE A 444 -26.89 4.18 1.89
N VAL A 445 -26.53 3.28 0.97
CA VAL A 445 -27.42 2.20 0.50
C VAL A 445 -27.87 1.28 1.63
N THR A 446 -26.97 0.87 2.52
CA THR A 446 -27.27 -0.01 3.66
C THR A 446 -28.18 0.66 4.69
N ASP A 447 -28.01 1.96 4.91
CA ASP A 447 -28.88 2.75 5.80
C ASP A 447 -30.29 2.91 5.21
N ARG A 448 -30.39 3.15 3.90
CA ARG A 448 -31.68 3.16 3.18
C ARG A 448 -32.39 1.82 3.30
N GLN A 449 -31.68 0.71 3.07
CA GLN A 449 -32.24 -0.63 3.18
C GLN A 449 -32.75 -0.93 4.59
N TRP A 450 -32.02 -0.51 5.62
CA TRP A 450 -32.46 -0.64 7.01
C TRP A 450 -33.74 0.18 7.29
N LEU A 451 -33.77 1.46 6.89
CA LEU A 451 -34.96 2.31 7.05
C LEU A 451 -36.20 1.74 6.33
N LEU A 452 -36.03 1.23 5.10
CA LEU A 452 -37.11 0.60 4.35
C LEU A 452 -37.61 -0.70 5.01
N LYS A 453 -36.71 -1.48 5.60
CA LYS A 453 -37.05 -2.67 6.37
C LYS A 453 -37.85 -2.33 7.64
N MET A 454 -37.53 -1.21 8.29
CA MET A 454 -38.22 -0.79 9.53
C MET A 454 -39.56 -0.07 9.26
N VAL A 455 -39.70 0.62 8.11
CA VAL A 455 -40.95 1.30 7.72
C VAL A 455 -41.96 0.34 7.10
N GLY A 456 -41.49 -0.66 6.35
CA GLY A 456 -42.32 -1.71 5.74
C GLY A 456 -42.92 -2.62 6.80
#